data_AF-A0A2K3DQU0-F1
#
_entry.id   AF-A0A2K3DQU0-F1
#
_cell.length_a   1.000
_cell.length_b   1.000
_cell.length_c   1.000
_cell.angle_alpha   90.00
_cell.angle_beta   90.00
_cell.angle_gamma   90.00
#
_symmetry.space_group_name_H-M   'P 1'
#
loop_
_entity.id
_entity.type
_entity.pdbx_description
1 polymer ?
#
loop_
_entity_poly.entity_id
_entity_poly.type
_entity_poly.pdbx_seq_one_letter_code
_entity_poly.pdbx_strand_id
1 'polypeptide(L)'
;MTDHTDEGMGGSGMSPAPSGGSMAGGMAMGGMMDCNGGSIPDRQGNFQGHAFPGTIFIIWGLHWFISASWRYLCSTRTGRAYRSRTFEGLLPMIPQLNGFNRYPVEPVLKAIGGLLLFILQITYGSYKFLYCPDGARQGRIVTQHLNSWSHASMNLGFSLSGIVELIGLHIKLPEGTHQVILSGAFFIEAMLFSLHEKNGHLDQTDHWLLAQCCWAGAIFSALEAAWPEAFLLTAGRAGSMLLQGAWFWQSGFVLFGGSLVWNDLFMGREDEAPAMFMPLVFAYHMLVLQALMLLVYMVVELVYRRQYPGTHNAVQEPEHAPSNGGYETSRLLTDEDEAHGLKSIPLGNLRHEVRRV
;
A
#
# COMPACT_ATOMS: atom_id res chain seq x y z
N MET A 1 37.70 -52.28 -53.43
CA MET A 1 38.93 -52.49 -54.24
C MET A 1 39.92 -51.46 -53.75
N THR A 2 40.64 -51.77 -52.66
CA THR A 2 42.02 -52.35 -52.68
C THR A 2 42.98 -51.37 -53.38
N ASP A 3 44.05 -50.86 -52.79
CA ASP A 3 44.98 -51.55 -51.89
C ASP A 3 46.05 -50.63 -51.27
N HIS A 4 46.72 -51.16 -50.23
CA HIS A 4 48.09 -50.94 -49.73
C HIS A 4 48.51 -49.57 -49.14
N THR A 5 48.71 -49.42 -47.82
CA THR A 5 49.79 -49.89 -46.89
C THR A 5 51.17 -49.24 -47.10
N ASP A 6 51.63 -48.48 -46.10
CA ASP A 6 53.00 -48.64 -45.60
C ASP A 6 53.12 -48.22 -44.11
N GLU A 7 53.82 -49.07 -43.36
CA GLU A 7 54.09 -48.99 -41.93
C GLU A 7 55.34 -48.15 -41.64
N GLY A 8 55.51 -47.66 -40.40
CA GLY A 8 56.87 -47.33 -39.95
C GLY A 8 57.05 -46.40 -38.75
N MET A 9 57.15 -47.03 -37.58
CA MET A 9 58.01 -46.67 -36.44
C MET A 9 57.61 -45.53 -35.48
N GLY A 10 57.63 -45.91 -34.20
CA GLY A 10 57.33 -45.08 -33.05
C GLY A 10 58.48 -44.21 -32.57
N GLY A 11 58.10 -43.17 -31.84
CA GLY A 11 58.98 -42.31 -31.07
C GLY A 11 58.20 -41.75 -29.88
N SER A 12 58.52 -42.24 -28.69
CA SER A 12 58.08 -41.71 -27.40
C SER A 12 58.58 -40.27 -27.22
N GLY A 13 57.69 -39.33 -26.92
CA GLY A 13 58.10 -37.96 -26.59
C GLY A 13 56.95 -37.03 -26.25
N MET A 14 56.71 -36.87 -24.94
CA MET A 14 56.21 -35.65 -24.27
C MET A 14 55.00 -34.91 -24.86
N SER A 15 53.85 -35.10 -24.20
CA SER A 15 52.67 -34.24 -24.30
C SER A 15 53.02 -32.77 -24.00
N PRO A 16 52.58 -31.79 -24.82
CA PRO A 16 52.66 -30.40 -24.44
C PRO A 16 51.56 -30.07 -23.43
N ALA A 17 51.96 -29.36 -22.37
CA ALA A 17 51.09 -28.88 -21.30
C ALA A 17 49.94 -28.02 -21.85
N PRO A 18 48.71 -28.15 -21.31
CA PRO A 18 47.68 -27.15 -21.56
C PRO A 18 48.10 -25.85 -20.88
N SER A 19 48.25 -24.83 -21.71
CA SER A 19 48.44 -23.42 -21.37
C SER A 19 47.57 -23.04 -20.17
N GLY A 20 48.23 -22.51 -19.13
CA GLY A 20 47.59 -22.00 -17.92
C GLY A 20 46.51 -20.99 -18.26
N GLY A 21 45.27 -21.46 -18.24
CA GLY A 21 44.10 -20.61 -18.17
C GLY A 21 44.15 -19.88 -16.83
N SER A 22 44.34 -18.58 -16.91
CA SER A 22 44.12 -17.61 -15.84
C SER A 22 42.82 -17.95 -15.09
N MET A 23 42.96 -18.67 -13.96
CA MET A 23 41.99 -18.65 -12.87
C MET A 23 42.04 -17.26 -12.25
N ALA A 24 41.55 -16.28 -13.00
CA ALA A 24 41.06 -15.06 -12.41
C ALA A 24 39.81 -15.48 -11.64
N GLY A 25 40.03 -15.87 -10.37
CA GLY A 25 38.99 -15.89 -9.37
C GLY A 25 38.45 -14.47 -9.28
N GLY A 26 37.47 -14.17 -10.14
CA GLY A 26 36.58 -13.05 -9.94
C GLY A 26 35.96 -13.28 -8.58
N MET A 27 36.35 -12.47 -7.61
CA MET A 27 35.68 -12.39 -6.33
C MET A 27 34.18 -12.33 -6.63
N ALA A 28 33.44 -13.34 -6.17
CA ALA A 28 32.00 -13.30 -6.15
C ALA A 28 31.63 -12.12 -5.24
N MET A 29 31.40 -10.95 -5.84
CA MET A 29 30.77 -9.82 -5.18
C MET A 29 29.45 -10.36 -4.65
N GLY A 30 29.25 -10.24 -3.33
CA GLY A 30 28.20 -10.92 -2.58
C GLY A 30 26.82 -10.62 -3.15
N GLY A 31 26.31 -11.55 -3.95
CA GLY A 31 25.00 -11.47 -4.59
C GLY A 31 24.17 -12.72 -4.32
N MET A 32 22.85 -12.57 -4.44
CA MET A 32 21.92 -13.69 -4.31
C MET A 32 22.24 -14.81 -5.33
N MET A 33 22.23 -16.07 -4.88
CA MET A 33 22.58 -17.24 -5.71
C MET A 33 21.37 -18.12 -6.03
N ASP A 34 21.37 -18.74 -7.20
CA ASP A 34 20.39 -19.77 -7.58
C ASP A 34 20.71 -21.14 -6.95
N CYS A 35 19.87 -22.15 -7.15
CA CYS A 35 20.09 -23.49 -6.57
C CYS A 35 21.36 -24.19 -7.07
N ASN A 36 21.90 -23.79 -8.23
CA ASN A 36 23.13 -24.32 -8.80
C ASN A 36 24.37 -23.51 -8.38
N GLY A 37 24.21 -22.42 -7.63
CA GLY A 37 25.29 -21.54 -7.21
C GLY A 37 25.65 -20.44 -8.22
N GLY A 38 24.85 -20.27 -9.28
CA GLY A 38 24.98 -19.14 -10.21
C GLY A 38 24.46 -17.84 -9.60
N SER A 39 25.00 -16.70 -10.04
CA SER A 39 24.48 -15.38 -9.65
C SER A 39 23.10 -15.14 -10.27
N ILE A 40 22.20 -14.54 -9.48
CA ILE A 40 20.87 -14.13 -9.93
C ILE A 40 20.99 -12.71 -10.50
N PRO A 41 20.24 -12.36 -11.57
CA PRO A 41 20.20 -11.00 -12.09
C PRO A 41 19.89 -9.96 -11.00
N ASP A 42 20.44 -8.76 -11.15
CA ASP A 42 20.25 -7.66 -10.20
C ASP A 42 18.79 -7.17 -10.17
N ARG A 43 17.99 -7.39 -11.21
CA ARG A 43 16.58 -7.02 -11.22
C ARG A 43 15.70 -8.24 -11.39
N GLN A 44 14.81 -8.45 -10.43
CA GLN A 44 13.83 -9.54 -10.45
C GLN A 44 12.41 -8.99 -10.61
N GLY A 45 11.74 -9.36 -11.70
CA GLY A 45 10.38 -8.91 -12.00
C GLY A 45 10.23 -8.53 -13.46
N ASN A 46 9.11 -7.89 -13.78
CA ASN A 46 8.88 -7.31 -15.11
C ASN A 46 7.90 -6.13 -15.00
N PHE A 47 7.81 -5.35 -16.08
CA PHE A 47 6.91 -4.19 -16.18
C PHE A 47 5.44 -4.56 -15.89
N GLN A 48 4.95 -5.65 -16.47
CA GLN A 48 3.56 -6.08 -16.33
C GLN A 48 3.21 -6.43 -14.87
N GLY A 49 4.15 -7.04 -14.14
CA GLY A 49 4.03 -7.38 -12.73
C GLY A 49 3.94 -6.17 -11.82
N HIS A 50 4.30 -4.98 -12.30
CA HIS A 50 4.13 -3.71 -11.59
C HIS A 50 2.90 -2.95 -12.10
N ALA A 51 2.71 -2.82 -13.42
CA ALA A 51 1.59 -2.09 -14.01
C ALA A 51 0.22 -2.70 -13.69
N PHE A 52 0.12 -4.04 -13.63
CA PHE A 52 -1.11 -4.74 -13.31
C PHE A 52 -1.64 -4.45 -11.89
N PRO A 53 -0.88 -4.72 -10.81
CA PRO A 53 -1.33 -4.36 -9.46
C PRO A 53 -1.54 -2.85 -9.33
N GLY A 54 -0.67 -2.02 -9.92
CA GLY A 54 -0.82 -0.57 -9.91
C GLY A 54 -2.17 -0.10 -10.44
N THR A 55 -2.63 -0.68 -11.56
CA THR A 55 -3.94 -0.39 -12.15
C THR A 55 -5.10 -0.79 -11.23
N ILE A 56 -5.02 -1.96 -10.59
CA ILE A 56 -6.04 -2.43 -9.65
C ILE A 56 -6.13 -1.48 -8.46
N PHE A 57 -5.00 -1.11 -7.86
CA PHE A 57 -4.95 -0.19 -6.72
C PHE A 57 -5.52 1.19 -7.06
N ILE A 58 -5.24 1.73 -8.26
CA ILE A 58 -5.81 3.01 -8.71
C ILE A 58 -7.33 2.91 -8.84
N ILE A 59 -7.85 1.89 -9.53
CA ILE A 59 -9.29 1.73 -9.75
C ILE A 59 -10.02 1.58 -8.42
N TRP A 60 -9.50 0.74 -7.52
CA TRP A 60 -10.11 0.47 -6.23
C TRP A 60 -10.03 1.66 -5.27
N GLY A 61 -8.88 2.34 -5.25
CA GLY A 61 -8.68 3.57 -4.47
C GLY A 61 -9.61 4.70 -4.92
N LEU A 62 -9.80 4.87 -6.24
CA LEU A 62 -10.75 5.85 -6.79
C LEU A 62 -12.18 5.48 -6.42
N HIS A 63 -12.55 4.21 -6.55
CA HIS A 63 -13.86 3.70 -6.17
C HIS A 63 -14.16 3.97 -4.68
N TRP A 64 -13.22 3.66 -3.78
CA TRP A 64 -13.34 3.97 -2.35
C TRP A 64 -13.48 5.46 -2.11
N PHE A 65 -12.61 6.28 -2.70
CA PHE A 65 -12.61 7.72 -2.45
C PHE A 65 -13.91 8.39 -2.94
N ILE A 66 -14.36 8.07 -4.16
CA ILE A 66 -15.60 8.60 -4.73
C ILE A 66 -16.80 8.17 -3.90
N SER A 67 -16.89 6.88 -3.56
CA SER A 67 -18.03 6.33 -2.81
C SER A 67 -18.09 6.87 -1.38
N ALA A 68 -16.95 6.97 -0.70
CA ALA A 68 -16.86 7.56 0.62
C ALA A 68 -17.21 9.06 0.61
N SER A 69 -16.74 9.80 -0.39
CA SER A 69 -17.09 11.23 -0.56
C SER A 69 -18.58 11.43 -0.76
N TRP A 70 -19.21 10.59 -1.61
CA TRP A 70 -20.66 10.62 -1.82
C TRP A 70 -21.44 10.32 -0.54
N ARG A 71 -21.02 9.30 0.22
CA ARG A 71 -21.64 8.98 1.52
C ARG A 71 -21.46 10.12 2.52
N TYR A 72 -20.30 10.75 2.55
CA TYR A 72 -20.03 11.90 3.42
C TYR A 72 -21.00 13.04 3.13
N LEU A 73 -21.19 13.42 1.87
CA LEU A 73 -22.16 14.44 1.47
C LEU A 73 -23.60 14.03 1.86
N CYS A 74 -23.96 12.76 1.67
CA CYS A 74 -25.26 12.23 2.10
C CYS A 74 -25.46 12.28 3.63
N SER A 75 -24.44 11.95 4.43
CA SER A 75 -24.51 12.03 5.89
C SER A 75 -24.72 13.46 6.36
N THR A 76 -23.97 14.41 5.80
CA THR A 76 -24.12 15.84 6.08
C THR A 76 -25.52 16.34 5.77
N ARG A 77 -26.10 15.95 4.62
CA ARG A 77 -27.48 16.34 4.25
C ARG A 77 -28.53 15.78 5.21
N THR A 78 -28.36 14.56 5.68
CA THR A 78 -29.33 13.89 6.55
C THR A 78 -29.18 14.24 8.03
N GLY A 79 -28.19 15.07 8.39
CA GLY A 79 -27.87 15.41 9.77
C GLY A 79 -27.34 14.21 10.57
N ARG A 80 -26.85 13.17 9.90
CA ARG A 80 -26.29 11.97 10.53
C ARG A 80 -24.78 12.06 10.56
N ALA A 81 -24.16 11.51 11.60
CA ALA A 81 -22.71 11.33 11.61
C ALA A 81 -22.26 10.43 10.44
N TYR A 82 -21.18 10.82 9.78
CA TYR A 82 -20.49 9.95 8.83
C TYR A 82 -20.03 8.68 9.57
N ARG A 83 -19.96 7.55 8.87
CA ARG A 83 -19.39 6.32 9.42
C ARG A 83 -18.55 5.60 8.38
N SER A 84 -17.33 5.25 8.74
CA SER A 84 -16.37 4.56 7.87
C SER A 84 -16.84 3.15 7.53
N ARG A 85 -16.43 2.68 6.35
CA ARG A 85 -16.67 1.33 5.86
C ARG A 85 -15.43 0.84 5.12
N THR A 86 -15.14 -0.44 5.20
CA THR A 86 -14.01 -1.07 4.53
C THR A 86 -14.33 -1.54 3.11
N PHE A 87 -15.62 -1.56 2.74
CA PHE A 87 -16.10 -1.81 1.39
C PHE A 87 -17.26 -0.88 1.05
N GLU A 88 -17.43 -0.60 -0.24
CA GLU A 88 -18.42 0.34 -0.76
C GLU A 88 -19.30 -0.28 -1.84
N GLY A 89 -20.54 0.23 -1.96
CA GLY A 89 -21.39 -0.08 -3.10
C GLY A 89 -20.81 0.53 -4.38
N LEU A 90 -20.96 -0.15 -5.51
CA LEU A 90 -20.50 0.31 -6.82
C LEU A 90 -21.19 1.64 -7.20
N LEU A 91 -20.38 2.70 -7.31
CA LEU A 91 -20.76 4.03 -7.81
C LEU A 91 -22.13 4.50 -7.26
N PRO A 92 -22.25 4.78 -5.94
CA PRO A 92 -23.52 5.01 -5.26
C PRO A 92 -24.26 6.28 -5.74
N MET A 93 -23.61 7.12 -6.54
CA MET A 93 -24.19 8.29 -7.21
C MET A 93 -25.00 7.96 -8.47
N ILE A 94 -25.00 6.70 -8.93
CA ILE A 94 -25.73 6.25 -10.12
C ILE A 94 -26.92 5.38 -9.67
N PRO A 95 -28.16 5.91 -9.61
CA PRO A 95 -29.31 5.18 -9.08
C PRO A 95 -29.58 3.83 -9.75
N GLN A 96 -29.25 3.71 -11.03
CA GLN A 96 -29.41 2.48 -11.83
C GLN A 96 -28.51 1.35 -11.33
N LEU A 97 -27.39 1.67 -10.68
CA LEU A 97 -26.45 0.68 -10.14
C LEU A 97 -26.78 0.25 -8.71
N ASN A 98 -27.76 0.90 -8.05
CA ASN A 98 -28.14 0.54 -6.67
C ASN A 98 -28.61 -0.91 -6.53
N GLY A 99 -29.14 -1.53 -7.59
CA GLY A 99 -29.48 -2.95 -7.60
C GLY A 99 -28.26 -3.86 -7.41
N PHE A 100 -27.09 -3.48 -7.94
CA PHE A 100 -25.84 -4.22 -7.77
C PHE A 100 -25.30 -4.10 -6.34
N ASN A 101 -25.60 -3.01 -5.63
CA ASN A 101 -25.19 -2.78 -4.24
C ASN A 101 -25.84 -3.75 -3.24
N ARG A 102 -26.84 -4.55 -3.68
CA ARG A 102 -27.40 -5.65 -2.89
C ARG A 102 -26.41 -6.82 -2.73
N TYR A 103 -25.50 -7.00 -3.68
CA TYR A 103 -24.53 -8.08 -3.65
C TYR A 103 -23.21 -7.60 -3.06
N PRO A 104 -22.57 -8.35 -2.15
CA PRO A 104 -21.28 -7.97 -1.56
C PRO A 104 -20.12 -8.27 -2.51
N VAL A 105 -20.16 -7.67 -3.72
CA VAL A 105 -19.19 -7.94 -4.80
C VAL A 105 -17.77 -7.64 -4.34
N GLU A 106 -17.55 -6.53 -3.65
CA GLU A 106 -16.23 -6.11 -3.21
C GLU A 106 -15.61 -7.08 -2.18
N PRO A 107 -16.30 -7.44 -1.07
CA PRO A 107 -15.82 -8.49 -0.16
C PRO A 107 -15.55 -9.84 -0.84
N VAL A 108 -16.43 -10.27 -1.77
CA VAL A 108 -16.23 -11.51 -2.54
C VAL A 108 -14.98 -11.43 -3.40
N LEU A 109 -14.76 -10.30 -4.09
CA LEU A 109 -13.61 -10.10 -4.94
C LEU A 109 -12.30 -10.04 -4.13
N LYS A 110 -12.30 -9.43 -2.94
CA LYS A 110 -11.15 -9.50 -2.02
C LYS A 110 -10.88 -10.94 -1.57
N ALA A 111 -11.90 -11.64 -1.09
CA ALA A 111 -11.78 -13.00 -0.54
C ALA A 111 -11.26 -13.99 -1.60
N ILE A 112 -11.96 -14.09 -2.73
CA ILE A 112 -11.64 -15.03 -3.81
C ILE A 112 -10.43 -14.55 -4.60
N GLY A 113 -10.38 -13.27 -4.97
CA GLY A 113 -9.30 -12.69 -5.76
C GLY A 113 -7.95 -12.79 -5.05
N GLY A 114 -7.89 -12.47 -3.75
CA GLY A 114 -6.67 -12.62 -2.96
C GLY A 114 -6.19 -14.07 -2.89
N LEU A 115 -7.09 -15.03 -2.69
CA LEU A 115 -6.75 -16.46 -2.69
C LEU A 115 -6.28 -16.95 -4.06
N LEU A 116 -6.95 -16.53 -5.14
CA LEU A 116 -6.55 -16.89 -6.50
C LEU A 116 -5.18 -16.29 -6.85
N LEU A 117 -4.91 -15.04 -6.47
CA LEU A 117 -3.61 -14.40 -6.68
C LEU A 117 -2.50 -15.09 -5.86
N PHE A 118 -2.79 -15.54 -4.63
CA PHE A 118 -1.87 -16.39 -3.87
C PHE A 118 -1.51 -17.67 -4.65
N ILE A 119 -2.51 -18.41 -5.12
CA ILE A 119 -2.29 -19.65 -5.87
C ILE A 119 -1.51 -19.37 -7.15
N LEU A 120 -1.90 -18.35 -7.92
CA LEU A 120 -1.28 -17.98 -9.18
C LEU A 120 0.19 -17.61 -8.98
N GLN A 121 0.51 -16.81 -7.96
CA GLN A 121 1.88 -16.35 -7.71
C GLN A 121 2.85 -17.52 -7.40
N ILE A 122 2.35 -18.59 -6.77
CA ILE A 122 3.14 -19.79 -6.44
C ILE A 122 3.17 -20.81 -7.58
N THR A 123 2.22 -20.77 -8.52
CA THR A 123 2.07 -21.81 -9.56
C THR A 123 2.37 -21.33 -10.98
N TYR A 124 2.45 -20.02 -11.22
CA TYR A 124 2.60 -19.46 -12.55
C TYR A 124 3.90 -19.92 -13.23
N GLY A 125 3.75 -20.51 -14.44
CA GLY A 125 4.81 -21.15 -15.21
C GLY A 125 5.25 -22.49 -14.64
N SER A 126 5.55 -22.55 -13.34
CA SER A 126 5.92 -23.76 -12.61
C SER A 126 5.73 -23.55 -11.11
N TYR A 127 5.54 -24.64 -10.35
CA TYR A 127 5.46 -24.58 -8.90
C TYR A 127 6.76 -23.99 -8.30
N LYS A 128 6.61 -22.90 -7.54
CA LYS A 128 7.69 -22.18 -6.87
C LYS A 128 8.00 -22.84 -5.53
N PHE A 129 8.77 -23.92 -5.56
CA PHE A 129 9.22 -24.61 -4.35
C PHE A 129 10.06 -23.70 -3.44
N LEU A 130 9.94 -23.87 -2.13
CA LEU A 130 10.62 -23.02 -1.14
C LEU A 130 12.09 -23.44 -0.89
N TYR A 131 12.39 -24.73 -1.02
CA TYR A 131 13.72 -25.30 -0.77
C TYR A 131 14.28 -25.93 -2.04
N CYS A 132 15.56 -25.69 -2.33
CA CYS A 132 16.25 -26.28 -3.49
C CYS A 132 16.16 -27.82 -3.42
N PRO A 133 15.45 -28.48 -4.36
CA PRO A 133 15.27 -29.92 -4.34
C PRO A 133 16.61 -30.61 -4.63
N ASP A 134 17.37 -30.06 -5.58
CA ASP A 134 18.67 -30.52 -6.05
C ASP A 134 19.58 -29.31 -6.35
N GLY A 135 20.86 -29.57 -6.62
CA GLY A 135 21.87 -28.56 -6.98
C GLY A 135 22.87 -28.26 -5.86
N ALA A 136 23.79 -27.33 -6.12
CA ALA A 136 24.86 -26.95 -5.19
C ALA A 136 24.34 -26.40 -3.85
N ARG A 137 23.12 -25.85 -3.83
CA ARG A 137 22.46 -25.32 -2.63
C ARG A 137 21.30 -26.20 -2.14
N GLN A 138 21.35 -27.51 -2.34
CA GLN A 138 20.30 -28.44 -1.89
C GLN A 138 19.89 -28.21 -0.42
N GLY A 139 18.59 -28.22 -0.15
CA GLY A 139 18.03 -27.98 1.18
C GLY A 139 18.06 -26.53 1.66
N ARG A 140 18.65 -25.60 0.91
CA ARG A 140 18.60 -24.15 1.19
C ARG A 140 17.38 -23.50 0.55
N ILE A 141 17.03 -22.31 1.02
CA ILE A 141 15.92 -21.52 0.49
C ILE A 141 16.23 -21.05 -0.94
N VAL A 142 15.24 -21.18 -1.82
CA VAL A 142 15.33 -20.77 -3.22
C VAL A 142 15.12 -19.27 -3.34
N THR A 143 16.21 -18.56 -3.53
CA THR A 143 16.18 -17.10 -3.52
C THR A 143 15.31 -16.50 -4.64
N GLN A 144 15.30 -17.10 -5.83
CA GLN A 144 14.49 -16.65 -6.98
C GLN A 144 12.98 -16.75 -6.74
N HIS A 145 12.54 -17.63 -5.84
CA HIS A 145 11.14 -17.85 -5.55
C HIS A 145 10.62 -16.99 -4.40
N LEU A 146 11.52 -16.39 -3.60
CA LEU A 146 11.15 -15.62 -2.42
C LEU A 146 10.24 -14.43 -2.76
N ASN A 147 10.50 -13.70 -3.84
CA ASN A 147 9.65 -12.59 -4.27
C ASN A 147 8.22 -13.06 -4.51
N SER A 148 8.06 -14.20 -5.20
CA SER A 148 6.75 -14.80 -5.42
C SER A 148 6.08 -15.23 -4.12
N TRP A 149 6.81 -15.83 -3.18
CA TRP A 149 6.26 -16.18 -1.87
C TRP A 149 5.83 -14.95 -1.07
N SER A 150 6.64 -13.90 -1.04
CA SER A 150 6.30 -12.64 -0.38
C SER A 150 5.03 -12.04 -0.98
N HIS A 151 4.96 -11.91 -2.30
CA HIS A 151 3.78 -11.35 -2.99
C HIS A 151 2.54 -12.23 -2.77
N ALA A 152 2.69 -13.56 -2.79
CA ALA A 152 1.60 -14.48 -2.49
C ALA A 152 1.07 -14.24 -1.07
N SER A 153 1.97 -14.19 -0.07
CA SER A 153 1.60 -13.99 1.33
C SER A 153 0.90 -12.66 1.58
N MET A 154 1.27 -11.58 0.89
CA MET A 154 0.55 -10.29 0.95
C MET A 154 -0.93 -10.45 0.54
N ASN A 155 -1.20 -11.19 -0.54
CA ASN A 155 -2.56 -11.41 -1.05
C ASN A 155 -3.47 -12.15 -0.04
N LEU A 156 -2.90 -13.00 0.83
CA LEU A 156 -3.66 -13.68 1.88
C LEU A 156 -4.22 -12.71 2.92
N GLY A 157 -3.50 -11.63 3.24
CA GLY A 157 -3.99 -10.60 4.16
C GLY A 157 -5.28 -9.95 3.64
N PHE A 158 -5.29 -9.56 2.37
CA PHE A 158 -6.47 -8.98 1.72
C PHE A 158 -7.60 -10.01 1.53
N SER A 159 -7.27 -11.28 1.26
CA SER A 159 -8.26 -12.37 1.24
C SER A 159 -8.96 -12.53 2.59
N LEU A 160 -8.20 -12.53 3.69
CA LEU A 160 -8.76 -12.60 5.05
C LEU A 160 -9.68 -11.41 5.34
N SER A 161 -9.29 -10.20 4.93
CA SER A 161 -10.16 -9.01 5.04
C SER A 161 -11.51 -9.22 4.34
N GLY A 162 -11.52 -9.74 3.12
CA GLY A 162 -12.76 -10.05 2.39
C GLY A 162 -13.61 -11.11 3.09
N ILE A 163 -12.99 -12.15 3.64
CA ILE A 163 -13.69 -13.21 4.39
C ILE A 163 -14.36 -12.63 5.64
N VAL A 164 -13.64 -11.81 6.41
CA VAL A 164 -14.19 -11.18 7.63
C VAL A 164 -15.33 -10.22 7.28
N GLU A 165 -15.22 -9.46 6.18
CA GLU A 165 -16.31 -8.64 5.65
C GLU A 165 -17.56 -9.49 5.34
N LEU A 166 -17.42 -10.63 4.67
CA LEU A 166 -18.52 -11.55 4.36
C LEU A 166 -19.16 -12.18 5.62
N ILE A 167 -18.34 -12.54 6.61
CA ILE A 167 -18.82 -13.04 7.91
C ILE A 167 -19.64 -11.96 8.62
N GLY A 168 -19.17 -10.70 8.60
CA GLY A 168 -19.86 -9.56 9.20
C GLY A 168 -21.23 -9.23 8.60
N LEU A 169 -21.55 -9.76 7.41
CA LEU A 169 -22.90 -9.66 6.84
C LEU A 169 -23.91 -10.59 7.53
N HIS A 170 -23.43 -11.65 8.17
CA HIS A 170 -24.27 -12.68 8.79
C HIS A 170 -24.19 -12.67 10.32
N ILE A 171 -23.09 -12.14 10.88
CA ILE A 171 -22.81 -12.12 12.32
C ILE A 171 -22.45 -10.69 12.75
N LYS A 172 -22.96 -10.24 13.89
CA LYS A 172 -22.60 -8.95 14.48
C LYS A 172 -21.21 -9.04 15.12
N LEU A 173 -20.20 -8.53 14.42
CA LEU A 173 -18.84 -8.39 14.93
C LEU A 173 -18.71 -7.13 15.80
N PRO A 174 -17.73 -7.07 16.74
CA PRO A 174 -17.39 -5.84 17.44
C PRO A 174 -17.09 -4.69 16.47
N GLU A 175 -17.45 -3.47 16.84
CA GLU A 175 -17.21 -2.30 16.00
C GLU A 175 -15.70 -2.11 15.76
N GLY A 176 -15.33 -1.74 14.54
CA GLY A 176 -13.92 -1.60 14.14
C GLY A 176 -13.24 -2.90 13.70
N THR A 177 -13.86 -4.08 13.87
CA THR A 177 -13.25 -5.37 13.49
C THR A 177 -12.82 -5.39 12.01
N HIS A 178 -13.68 -4.92 11.11
CA HIS A 178 -13.35 -4.87 9.68
C HIS A 178 -12.14 -3.98 9.40
N GLN A 179 -12.09 -2.81 10.03
CA GLN A 179 -11.01 -1.83 9.88
C GLN A 179 -9.68 -2.37 10.43
N VAL A 180 -9.70 -3.06 11.57
CA VAL A 180 -8.50 -3.69 12.16
C VAL A 180 -7.96 -4.80 11.27
N ILE A 181 -8.82 -5.66 10.71
CA ILE A 181 -8.38 -6.73 9.81
C ILE A 181 -7.83 -6.15 8.50
N LEU A 182 -8.48 -5.13 7.93
CA LEU A 182 -7.97 -4.43 6.74
C LEU A 182 -6.63 -3.73 7.03
N SER A 183 -6.49 -3.09 8.19
CA SER A 183 -5.23 -2.53 8.67
C SER A 183 -4.15 -3.60 8.77
N GLY A 184 -4.49 -4.80 9.26
CA GLY A 184 -3.59 -5.94 9.34
C GLY A 184 -3.12 -6.40 7.95
N ALA A 185 -4.00 -6.38 6.95
CA ALA A 185 -3.64 -6.69 5.57
C ALA A 185 -2.59 -5.71 5.02
N PHE A 186 -2.83 -4.40 5.15
CA PHE A 186 -1.86 -3.38 4.77
C PHE A 186 -0.57 -3.47 5.60
N PHE A 187 -0.65 -3.83 6.88
CA PHE A 187 0.53 -4.01 7.73
C PHE A 187 1.40 -5.18 7.26
N ILE A 188 0.80 -6.33 6.94
CA ILE A 188 1.53 -7.49 6.38
C ILE A 188 2.24 -7.07 5.09
N GLU A 189 1.53 -6.36 4.21
CA GLU A 189 2.09 -5.83 2.98
C GLU A 189 3.26 -4.86 3.25
N ALA A 190 3.07 -3.89 4.13
CA ALA A 190 4.08 -2.91 4.50
C ALA A 190 5.33 -3.56 5.09
N MET A 191 5.15 -4.49 6.03
CA MET A 191 6.24 -5.22 6.68
C MET A 191 7.03 -6.04 5.65
N LEU A 192 6.34 -6.78 4.78
CA LEU A 192 7.01 -7.59 3.77
C LEU A 192 7.76 -6.73 2.75
N PHE A 193 7.22 -5.62 2.25
CA PHE A 193 7.99 -4.71 1.38
C PHE A 193 9.14 -4.03 2.10
N SER A 194 8.97 -3.67 3.38
CA SER A 194 10.02 -3.04 4.20
C SER A 194 11.23 -3.95 4.42
N LEU A 195 11.00 -5.26 4.54
CA LEU A 195 12.03 -6.26 4.86
C LEU A 195 12.47 -7.08 3.65
N HIS A 196 11.87 -6.87 2.49
CA HIS A 196 12.25 -7.58 1.29
C HIS A 196 13.52 -6.95 0.70
N GLU A 197 14.66 -7.59 0.93
CA GLU A 197 15.92 -7.21 0.30
C GLU A 197 15.85 -7.38 -1.23
N LYS A 198 16.32 -6.36 -1.95
CA LYS A 198 16.47 -6.30 -3.40
C LYS A 198 17.94 -6.08 -3.73
N ASN A 199 18.35 -6.46 -4.94
CA ASN A 199 19.70 -6.17 -5.43
C ASN A 199 19.71 -4.74 -5.98
N GLY A 200 20.71 -3.93 -5.61
CA GLY A 200 20.85 -2.56 -6.06
C GLY A 200 20.05 -1.53 -5.24
N HIS A 201 20.69 -0.41 -4.93
CA HIS A 201 20.12 0.62 -4.07
C HIS A 201 18.90 1.31 -4.69
N LEU A 202 18.81 1.39 -6.03
CA LEU A 202 17.65 1.96 -6.70
C LEU A 202 16.39 1.10 -6.47
N ASP A 203 16.49 -0.21 -6.69
CA ASP A 203 15.37 -1.15 -6.51
C ASP A 203 14.93 -1.20 -5.03
N GLN A 204 15.91 -1.16 -4.11
CA GLN A 204 15.64 -1.10 -2.68
C GLN A 204 14.94 0.20 -2.26
N THR A 205 15.40 1.35 -2.76
CA THR A 205 14.79 2.66 -2.46
C THR A 205 13.37 2.74 -3.02
N ASP A 206 13.16 2.25 -4.24
CA ASP A 206 11.85 2.22 -4.89
C ASP A 206 10.82 1.40 -4.09
N HIS A 207 11.19 0.17 -3.68
CA HIS A 207 10.33 -0.69 -2.87
C HIS A 207 10.15 -0.18 -1.43
N TRP A 208 11.15 0.49 -0.86
CA TRP A 208 11.02 1.13 0.45
C TRP A 208 9.97 2.26 0.42
N LEU A 209 9.95 3.07 -0.63
CA LEU A 209 8.94 4.12 -0.84
C LEU A 209 7.54 3.51 -1.07
N LEU A 210 7.46 2.40 -1.80
CA LEU A 210 6.21 1.62 -1.90
C LEU A 210 5.72 1.16 -0.52
N ALA A 211 6.63 0.64 0.32
CA ALA A 211 6.30 0.22 1.68
C ALA A 211 5.72 1.37 2.52
N GLN A 212 6.18 2.62 2.32
CA GLN A 212 5.61 3.79 3.01
C GLN A 212 4.14 4.02 2.65
N CYS A 213 3.73 3.73 1.41
CA CYS A 213 2.33 3.81 1.01
C CYS A 213 1.48 2.79 1.79
N CYS A 214 1.97 1.55 1.89
CA CYS A 214 1.32 0.48 2.63
C CYS A 214 1.24 0.80 4.14
N TRP A 215 2.31 1.35 4.74
CA TRP A 215 2.30 1.82 6.12
C TRP A 215 1.26 2.92 6.35
N ALA A 216 1.18 3.90 5.45
CA ALA A 216 0.14 4.92 5.52
C ALA A 216 -1.26 4.29 5.46
N GLY A 217 -1.49 3.32 4.58
CA GLY A 217 -2.75 2.58 4.50
C GLY A 217 -3.10 1.81 5.77
N ALA A 218 -2.12 1.15 6.38
CA ALA A 218 -2.29 0.47 7.67
C ALA A 218 -2.65 1.47 8.77
N ILE A 219 -1.90 2.57 8.87
CA ILE A 219 -2.13 3.62 9.87
C ILE A 219 -3.52 4.23 9.70
N PHE A 220 -3.89 4.72 8.51
CA PHE A 220 -5.21 5.31 8.29
C PHE A 220 -6.33 4.30 8.57
N SER A 221 -6.18 3.03 8.18
CA SER A 221 -7.15 1.97 8.49
C SER A 221 -7.29 1.73 10.00
N ALA A 222 -6.20 1.71 10.75
CA ALA A 222 -6.23 1.56 12.21
C ALA A 222 -6.88 2.77 12.89
N LEU A 223 -6.53 3.99 12.47
CA LEU A 223 -7.15 5.21 12.99
C LEU A 223 -8.64 5.26 12.64
N GLU A 224 -9.06 4.77 11.46
CA GLU A 224 -10.48 4.63 11.08
C GLU A 224 -11.26 3.68 12.01
N ALA A 225 -10.59 2.71 12.62
CA ALA A 225 -11.22 1.84 13.62
C ALA A 225 -11.51 2.60 14.92
N ALA A 226 -10.61 3.51 15.32
CA ALA A 226 -10.74 4.33 16.52
C ALA A 226 -11.70 5.52 16.34
N TRP A 227 -11.68 6.16 15.17
CA TRP A 227 -12.52 7.32 14.84
C TRP A 227 -13.28 7.10 13.53
N PRO A 228 -14.30 6.23 13.53
CA PRO A 228 -15.04 5.88 12.33
C PRO A 228 -15.82 7.07 11.72
N GLU A 229 -16.03 8.15 12.47
CA GLU A 229 -16.75 9.33 12.01
C GLU A 229 -15.86 10.33 11.26
N ALA A 230 -14.54 10.18 11.34
CA ALA A 230 -13.59 11.06 10.68
C ALA A 230 -13.41 10.67 9.19
N PHE A 231 -14.18 11.31 8.31
CA PHE A 231 -14.09 11.11 6.85
C PHE A 231 -12.66 11.23 6.30
N LEU A 232 -11.85 12.15 6.84
CA LEU A 232 -10.47 12.34 6.41
C LEU A 232 -9.60 11.10 6.59
N LEU A 233 -9.90 10.22 7.55
CA LEU A 233 -9.17 8.96 7.72
C LEU A 233 -9.51 7.98 6.59
N THR A 234 -10.79 7.87 6.22
CA THR A 234 -11.21 7.11 5.03
C THR A 234 -10.62 7.68 3.74
N ALA A 235 -10.57 9.01 3.61
CA ALA A 235 -9.89 9.66 2.50
C ALA A 235 -8.39 9.33 2.49
N GLY A 236 -7.73 9.35 3.65
CA GLY A 236 -6.32 8.99 3.81
C GLY A 236 -6.01 7.56 3.39
N ARG A 237 -6.83 6.58 3.80
CA ARG A 237 -6.70 5.17 3.36
C ARG A 237 -6.92 5.00 1.86
N ALA A 238 -7.92 5.67 1.28
CA ALA A 238 -8.11 5.63 -0.16
C ALA A 238 -6.93 6.30 -0.89
N GLY A 239 -6.44 7.43 -0.36
CA GLY A 239 -5.27 8.14 -0.86
C GLY A 239 -3.99 7.30 -0.82
N SER A 240 -3.73 6.57 0.27
CA SER A 240 -2.56 5.69 0.34
C SER A 240 -2.62 4.58 -0.71
N MET A 241 -3.80 4.02 -0.98
CA MET A 241 -4.00 3.02 -2.03
C MET A 241 -3.81 3.62 -3.44
N LEU A 242 -4.29 4.83 -3.68
CA LEU A 242 -4.05 5.56 -4.93
C LEU A 242 -2.57 5.85 -5.14
N LEU A 243 -1.86 6.29 -4.09
CA LEU A 243 -0.43 6.55 -4.13
C LEU A 243 0.35 5.27 -4.42
N GLN A 244 0.01 4.18 -3.72
CA GLN A 244 0.57 2.85 -3.95
C GLN A 244 0.39 2.43 -5.41
N GLY A 245 -0.81 2.60 -5.97
CA GLY A 245 -1.09 2.25 -7.35
C GLY A 245 -0.33 3.09 -8.39
N ALA A 246 -0.25 4.40 -8.16
CA ALA A 246 0.55 5.30 -9.00
C ALA A 246 2.05 4.97 -8.89
N TRP A 247 2.52 4.64 -7.70
CA TRP A 247 3.91 4.28 -7.47
C TRP A 247 4.28 2.97 -8.15
N PHE A 248 3.42 1.94 -8.13
CA PHE A 248 3.64 0.73 -8.92
C PHE A 248 3.87 1.01 -10.41
N TRP A 249 3.14 1.96 -11.00
CA TRP A 249 3.40 2.39 -12.38
C TRP A 249 4.77 3.07 -12.51
N GLN A 250 5.12 3.96 -11.59
CA GLN A 250 6.43 4.62 -11.54
C GLN A 250 7.56 3.57 -11.43
N SER A 251 7.47 2.61 -10.51
CA SER A 251 8.40 1.49 -10.36
C SER A 251 8.57 0.70 -11.65
N GLY A 252 7.46 0.41 -12.34
CA GLY A 252 7.47 -0.25 -13.65
C GLY A 252 8.33 0.51 -14.67
N PHE A 253 8.14 1.82 -14.79
CA PHE A 253 8.92 2.66 -15.71
C PHE A 253 10.38 2.83 -15.30
N VAL A 254 10.67 2.99 -14.01
CA VAL A 254 12.02 3.18 -13.48
C VAL A 254 12.86 1.92 -13.67
N LEU A 255 12.33 0.77 -13.24
CA LEU A 255 13.08 -0.48 -13.20
C LEU A 255 13.14 -1.20 -14.55
N PHE A 256 12.08 -1.08 -15.37
CA PHE A 256 11.92 -1.85 -16.61
C PHE A 256 11.72 -0.99 -17.87
N GLY A 257 11.70 0.34 -17.76
CA GLY A 257 11.51 1.24 -18.92
C GLY A 257 12.76 1.42 -19.79
N GLY A 258 13.95 1.02 -19.32
CA GLY A 258 15.19 1.06 -20.09
C GLY A 258 15.79 2.45 -20.30
N SER A 259 15.30 3.48 -19.59
CA SER A 259 15.86 4.83 -19.65
C SER A 259 17.21 4.92 -18.93
N LEU A 260 18.18 5.59 -19.56
CA LEU A 260 19.52 5.80 -19.00
C LEU A 260 19.51 6.61 -17.69
N VAL A 261 18.49 7.42 -17.45
CA VAL A 261 18.35 8.22 -16.21
C VAL A 261 18.16 7.33 -14.98
N TRP A 262 17.67 6.10 -15.17
CA TRP A 262 17.44 5.12 -14.10
C TRP A 262 18.48 3.99 -14.09
N ASN A 263 19.59 4.19 -14.80
CA ASN A 263 20.69 3.25 -14.75
C ASN A 263 21.53 3.56 -13.50
N ASP A 264 21.46 2.68 -12.52
CA ASP A 264 22.23 2.70 -11.27
C ASP A 264 23.63 2.09 -11.41
N LEU A 265 24.07 1.79 -12.64
CA LEU A 265 25.41 1.34 -12.97
C LEU A 265 26.06 2.26 -14.01
N PHE A 266 27.15 2.91 -13.60
CA PHE A 266 27.98 3.72 -14.48
C PHE A 266 29.43 3.21 -14.50
N MET A 267 29.90 2.78 -15.68
CA MET A 267 31.25 2.23 -15.88
C MET A 267 31.64 1.11 -14.89
N GLY A 268 30.69 0.25 -14.53
CA GLY A 268 30.92 -0.87 -13.60
C GLY A 268 31.00 -0.47 -12.13
N ARG A 269 30.55 0.74 -11.78
CA ARG A 269 30.35 1.19 -10.40
C ARG A 269 28.89 1.54 -10.17
N GLU A 270 28.44 1.34 -8.94
CA GLU A 270 27.12 1.79 -8.49
C GLU A 270 27.05 3.32 -8.55
N ASP A 271 25.98 3.83 -9.15
CA ASP A 271 25.62 5.24 -9.20
C ASP A 271 24.37 5.46 -8.33
N GLU A 272 24.55 6.23 -7.26
CA GLU A 272 23.51 6.50 -6.26
C GLU A 272 22.54 7.61 -6.70
N ALA A 273 22.89 8.40 -7.72
CA ALA A 273 22.10 9.56 -8.11
C ALA A 273 20.63 9.21 -8.46
N PRO A 274 20.34 8.13 -9.21
CA PRO A 274 18.96 7.71 -9.45
C PRO A 274 18.21 7.37 -8.16
N ALA A 275 18.83 6.64 -7.23
CA ALA A 275 18.23 6.26 -5.96
C ALA A 275 17.94 7.48 -5.08
N MET A 276 18.88 8.42 -5.00
CA MET A 276 18.71 9.69 -4.27
C MET A 276 17.62 10.60 -4.87
N PHE A 277 17.33 10.46 -6.16
CA PHE A 277 16.27 11.23 -6.83
C PHE A 277 14.86 10.65 -6.60
N MET A 278 14.73 9.36 -6.28
CA MET A 278 13.43 8.70 -6.10
C MET A 278 12.51 9.36 -5.06
N PRO A 279 12.99 9.78 -3.88
CA PRO A 279 12.14 10.48 -2.91
C PRO A 279 11.56 11.80 -3.44
N LEU A 280 12.25 12.51 -4.35
CA LEU A 280 11.71 13.72 -4.97
C LEU A 280 10.55 13.37 -5.91
N VAL A 281 10.73 12.32 -6.73
CA VAL A 281 9.67 11.80 -7.61
C VAL A 281 8.46 11.38 -6.78
N PHE A 282 8.69 10.70 -5.65
CA PHE A 282 7.65 10.31 -4.71
C PHE A 282 6.89 11.50 -4.13
N ALA A 283 7.61 12.54 -3.70
CA ALA A 283 7.00 13.77 -3.20
C ALA A 283 6.10 14.45 -4.27
N TYR A 284 6.53 14.47 -5.53
CA TYR A 284 5.69 14.97 -6.62
C TYR A 284 4.42 14.13 -6.81
N HIS A 285 4.50 12.80 -6.71
CA HIS A 285 3.32 11.94 -6.75
C HIS A 285 2.36 12.26 -5.60
N MET A 286 2.87 12.49 -4.38
CA MET A 286 2.04 12.90 -3.25
C MET A 286 1.33 14.23 -3.48
N LEU A 287 2.02 15.24 -4.04
CA LEU A 287 1.44 16.55 -4.32
C LEU A 287 0.37 16.48 -5.41
N VAL A 288 0.66 15.78 -6.51
CA VAL A 288 -0.29 15.57 -7.62
C VAL A 288 -1.51 14.80 -7.12
N LEU A 289 -1.31 13.77 -6.29
CA LEU A 289 -2.41 12.98 -5.74
C LEU A 289 -3.32 13.82 -4.84
N GLN A 290 -2.76 14.67 -3.96
CA GLN A 290 -3.56 15.56 -3.13
C GLN A 290 -4.42 16.51 -3.98
N ALA A 291 -3.82 17.12 -5.01
CA ALA A 291 -4.56 17.97 -5.95
C ALA A 291 -5.66 17.19 -6.70
N LEU A 292 -5.36 15.97 -7.14
CA LEU A 292 -6.31 15.09 -7.83
C LEU A 292 -7.47 14.69 -6.91
N MET A 293 -7.20 14.33 -5.66
CA MET A 293 -8.24 13.97 -4.69
C MET A 293 -9.16 15.16 -4.39
N LEU A 294 -8.61 16.37 -4.24
CA LEU A 294 -9.42 17.58 -4.11
C LEU A 294 -10.28 17.83 -5.37
N LEU A 295 -9.71 17.66 -6.56
CA LEU A 295 -10.45 17.78 -7.82
C LEU A 295 -11.60 16.77 -7.91
N VAL A 296 -11.33 15.50 -7.60
CA VAL A 296 -12.36 14.45 -7.60
C VAL A 296 -13.45 14.75 -6.59
N TYR A 297 -13.10 15.20 -5.37
CA TYR A 297 -14.10 15.60 -4.37
C TYR A 297 -14.98 16.75 -4.88
N MET A 298 -14.39 17.80 -5.47
CA MET A 298 -15.15 18.91 -6.07
C MET A 298 -16.11 18.44 -7.17
N VAL A 299 -15.68 17.49 -8.01
CA VAL A 299 -16.53 16.90 -9.05
C VAL A 299 -17.67 16.11 -8.43
N VAL A 300 -17.40 15.29 -7.41
CA VAL A 300 -18.43 14.52 -6.69
C VAL A 300 -19.45 15.46 -6.04
N GLU A 301 -19.00 16.55 -5.42
CA GLU A 301 -19.87 17.56 -4.84
C GLU A 301 -20.71 18.28 -5.90
N LEU A 302 -20.13 18.62 -7.06
CA LEU A 302 -20.87 19.22 -8.17
C LEU A 302 -21.97 18.27 -8.68
N VAL A 303 -21.65 16.99 -8.86
CA VAL A 303 -22.64 15.96 -9.25
C VAL A 303 -23.72 15.84 -8.17
N TYR A 304 -23.34 15.86 -6.89
CA TYR A 304 -24.27 15.80 -5.77
C TYR A 304 -25.25 16.97 -5.78
N ARG A 305 -24.74 18.20 -5.92
CA ARG A 305 -25.53 19.43 -6.00
C ARG A 305 -26.51 19.42 -7.18
N ARG A 306 -26.10 18.84 -8.33
CA ARG A 306 -26.96 18.69 -9.50
C ARG A 306 -28.10 17.69 -9.29
N GLN A 307 -27.84 16.60 -8.54
CA GLN A 307 -28.86 15.60 -8.24
C GLN A 307 -29.83 16.04 -7.13
N TYR A 308 -29.39 16.90 -6.21
CA TYR A 308 -30.20 17.40 -5.08
C TYR A 308 -30.26 18.94 -5.03
N PRO A 309 -30.83 19.61 -6.06
CA PRO A 309 -30.94 21.07 -6.10
C PRO A 309 -31.85 21.60 -4.97
N GLY A 310 -31.40 22.65 -4.25
CA GLY A 310 -32.18 23.33 -3.19
C GLY A 310 -31.68 23.14 -1.75
N THR A 311 -30.56 22.45 -1.55
CA THR A 311 -30.09 22.01 -0.22
C THR A 311 -29.15 22.97 0.52
N HIS A 312 -28.70 24.07 -0.12
CA HIS A 312 -27.74 25.00 0.49
C HIS A 312 -28.39 26.11 1.35
N ASN A 313 -29.70 26.34 1.21
CA ASN A 313 -30.44 27.33 2.02
C ASN A 313 -30.87 26.79 3.39
N ALA A 314 -30.55 25.52 3.69
CA ALA A 314 -30.91 24.83 4.93
C ALA A 314 -29.70 24.49 5.81
N VAL A 315 -28.53 25.12 5.57
CA VAL A 315 -27.58 25.34 6.68
C VAL A 315 -28.13 26.51 7.46
N GLN A 316 -29.24 26.25 8.17
CA GLN A 316 -29.76 27.15 9.19
C GLN A 316 -28.63 27.42 10.18
N GLU A 317 -28.47 28.70 10.51
CA GLU A 317 -27.72 29.17 11.66
C GLU A 317 -27.89 28.19 12.83
N PRO A 318 -26.82 27.86 13.56
CA PRO A 318 -26.98 27.12 14.80
C PRO A 318 -27.90 27.95 15.70
N GLU A 319 -29.13 27.46 15.88
CA GLU A 319 -30.02 27.90 16.94
C GLU A 319 -29.20 27.90 18.23
N HIS A 320 -29.11 29.06 18.86
CA HIS A 320 -28.26 29.36 20.03
C HIS A 320 -28.27 28.21 21.05
N ALA A 321 -27.29 27.32 20.95
CA ALA A 321 -26.83 26.51 22.05
C ALA A 321 -25.77 27.34 22.78
N PRO A 322 -25.88 27.57 24.10
CA PRO A 322 -24.85 28.31 24.82
C PRO A 322 -23.53 27.55 24.72
N SER A 323 -22.57 28.14 24.00
CA SER A 323 -21.23 27.63 23.80
C SER A 323 -20.43 27.73 25.09
N ASN A 324 -20.52 26.74 25.97
CA ASN A 324 -19.47 26.49 26.95
C ASN A 324 -18.37 25.68 26.28
N GLY A 325 -17.53 26.38 25.52
CA GLY A 325 -16.40 25.82 24.79
C GLY A 325 -15.35 26.89 24.51
N GLY A 326 -15.11 27.76 25.49
CA GLY A 326 -13.92 28.60 25.51
C GLY A 326 -12.74 27.74 25.95
N TYR A 327 -11.71 27.72 25.13
CA TYR A 327 -10.40 27.14 25.38
C TYR A 327 -9.85 27.61 26.74
N GLU A 328 -10.03 26.82 27.81
CA GLU A 328 -9.28 27.01 29.05
C GLU A 328 -7.99 26.20 28.97
N THR A 329 -6.97 26.86 28.44
CA THR A 329 -5.58 26.53 28.76
C THR A 329 -5.34 26.74 30.25
N SER A 330 -4.75 25.72 30.87
CA SER A 330 -3.99 25.75 32.13
C SER A 330 -4.78 25.80 33.43
N ARG A 331 -4.87 24.64 34.09
CA ARG A 331 -4.70 24.54 35.55
C ARG A 331 -4.11 23.18 35.93
N LEU A 332 -2.82 23.18 36.25
CA LEU A 332 -2.22 22.23 37.18
C LEU A 332 -2.88 22.46 38.54
N LEU A 333 -3.57 21.45 39.06
CA LEU A 333 -4.00 21.42 40.44
C LEU A 333 -2.87 20.80 41.27
N THR A 334 -2.43 21.53 42.29
CA THR A 334 -1.72 21.00 43.45
C THR A 334 -2.63 21.18 44.67
N ASP A 335 -2.94 20.08 45.35
CA ASP A 335 -3.84 20.01 46.51
C ASP A 335 -3.21 20.61 47.78
N GLU A 336 -3.11 21.94 47.86
CA GLU A 336 -2.96 22.64 49.15
C GLU A 336 -4.16 23.54 49.51
N ASP A 337 -5.19 23.66 48.65
CA ASP A 337 -6.28 24.62 48.85
C ASP A 337 -7.63 24.03 49.31
N GLU A 338 -7.73 22.72 49.60
CA GLU A 338 -8.97 22.13 50.17
C GLU A 338 -9.21 22.49 51.65
N ALA A 339 -8.30 23.21 52.32
CA ALA A 339 -8.40 23.48 53.76
C ALA A 339 -9.27 24.70 54.15
N HIS A 340 -9.72 25.54 53.21
CA HIS A 340 -10.42 26.79 53.55
C HIS A 340 -11.69 27.06 52.73
N GLY A 341 -12.67 26.15 52.79
CA GLY A 341 -14.10 26.47 52.90
C GLY A 341 -14.74 27.54 52.00
N LEU A 342 -14.19 27.85 50.83
CA LEU A 342 -14.69 28.90 49.93
C LEU A 342 -15.49 28.26 48.79
N LYS A 343 -16.82 28.38 48.87
CA LYS A 343 -17.74 28.03 47.78
C LYS A 343 -17.52 28.97 46.60
N SER A 344 -17.18 28.42 45.45
CA SER A 344 -17.10 29.16 44.19
C SER A 344 -18.50 29.61 43.74
N ILE A 345 -18.67 30.92 43.55
CA ILE A 345 -19.87 31.51 42.96
C ILE A 345 -19.60 31.64 41.45
N PRO A 346 -20.46 31.09 40.56
CA PRO A 346 -20.31 31.28 39.12
C PRO A 346 -20.50 32.75 38.74
N LEU A 347 -19.54 33.32 38.01
CA LEU A 347 -19.50 34.74 37.57
C LEU A 347 -20.63 35.15 36.59
N GLY A 348 -21.59 34.26 36.29
CA GLY A 348 -22.78 34.56 35.48
C GLY A 348 -23.79 35.50 36.16
N ASN A 349 -23.77 35.61 37.50
CA ASN A 349 -24.75 36.40 38.25
C ASN A 349 -24.34 37.86 38.52
N LEU A 350 -23.18 38.32 38.03
CA LEU A 350 -22.69 39.70 38.29
C LEU A 350 -22.98 40.70 37.16
N ARG A 351 -23.70 40.31 36.10
CA ARG A 351 -24.00 41.21 34.96
C ARG A 351 -25.34 41.95 35.02
N HIS A 352 -26.14 41.78 36.07
CA HIS A 352 -27.43 42.46 36.20
C HIS A 352 -27.48 43.62 37.22
N GLU A 353 -26.36 43.97 37.86
CA GLU A 353 -26.35 44.93 38.99
C GLU A 353 -25.41 46.13 38.81
N VAL A 354 -25.16 46.57 37.56
CA VAL A 354 -24.41 47.83 37.28
C VAL A 354 -25.16 48.74 36.30
N ARG A 355 -26.50 48.77 36.40
CA ARG A 355 -27.34 49.84 35.83
C ARG A 355 -28.37 50.29 36.86
N ARG A 356 -27.88 50.88 37.96
CA ARG A 356 -28.59 51.82 38.84
C ARG A 356 -27.62 52.27 39.94
N VAL A 357 -26.84 53.32 39.67
CA VAL A 357 -26.67 54.54 40.49
C VAL A 357 -26.20 55.62 39.52
#